data_AF-A0AAV9CWX5-F1
#
_entry.id   AF-A0AAV9CWX5-F1
#
_cell.length_a   1.000
_cell.length_b   1.000
_cell.length_c   1.000
_cell.angle_alpha   90.00
_cell.angle_beta   90.00
_cell.angle_gamma   90.00
#
_symmetry.space_group_name_H-M   'P 1'
#
loop_
_entity.id
_entity.type
_entity.pdbx_description
1 polymer ?
#
loop_
_entity_poly.entity_id
_entity_poly.type
_entity_poly.pdbx_seq_one_letter_code
_entity_poly.pdbx_strand_id
1 'polypeptide(L)'
;MNLALLTKWVWQWMDNPETLWVRLFRERYPLAAGSHLPWLSRRSSGLCKGWFTGMEQFVHAWTWTAGDGGSIRFWSDRWCGEESLMSRFPSMYHIATNQEGWVGKA
;
A
#
# COMPACT_ATOMS: atom_id res chain seq x y z
N MET A 1 -23.31 8.51 8.25
CA MET A 1 -22.15 8.25 7.37
C MET A 1 -22.33 6.85 6.78
N ASN A 2 -22.32 6.68 5.46
CA ASN A 2 -22.50 5.35 4.85
C ASN A 2 -21.13 4.66 4.70
N LEU A 3 -20.81 3.74 5.62
CA LEU A 3 -19.51 3.07 5.66
C LEU A 3 -19.26 2.18 4.43
N ALA A 4 -20.29 1.48 3.93
CA ALA A 4 -20.18 0.62 2.76
C ALA A 4 -19.82 1.41 1.48
N LEU A 5 -20.35 2.63 1.35
CA LEU A 5 -20.00 3.51 0.23
C LEU A 5 -18.55 3.99 0.34
N LEU A 6 -18.11 4.36 1.55
CA LEU A 6 -16.74 4.82 1.79
C LEU A 6 -15.73 3.69 1.52
N THR A 7 -15.98 2.47 1.99
CA THR A 7 -15.10 1.32 1.73
C THR A 7 -15.04 0.96 0.25
N LYS A 8 -16.15 1.08 -0.49
CA LYS A 8 -16.16 0.92 -1.96
C LYS A 8 -15.29 1.98 -2.66
N TRP A 9 -15.34 3.23 -2.23
CA TRP A 9 -14.53 4.28 -2.81
C TRP A 9 -13.04 4.09 -2.49
N VAL A 10 -12.73 3.63 -1.27
CA VAL A 10 -11.38 3.20 -0.86
C VAL A 10 -10.86 2.09 -1.77
N TRP A 11 -11.66 1.06 -2.04
CA TRP A 11 -11.32 0.01 -3.01
C TRP A 11 -10.97 0.60 -4.37
N GLN A 12 -11.86 1.41 -4.95
CA GLN A 12 -11.66 1.96 -6.30
C GLN A 12 -10.41 2.83 -6.41
N TRP A 13 -10.05 3.55 -5.35
CA TRP A 13 -8.83 4.36 -5.30
C TRP A 13 -7.55 3.52 -5.35
N MET A 14 -7.55 2.31 -4.78
CA MET A 14 -6.41 1.40 -4.86
C MET A 14 -6.37 0.65 -6.17
N ASP A 15 -7.52 0.17 -6.64
CA ASP A 15 -7.65 -0.69 -7.82
C ASP A 15 -7.46 0.08 -9.14
N ASN A 16 -7.86 1.37 -9.18
CA ASN A 16 -7.85 2.18 -10.41
C ASN A 16 -7.12 3.52 -10.19
N PRO A 17 -5.79 3.48 -9.90
CA PRO A 17 -5.02 4.66 -9.51
C PRO A 17 -4.94 5.75 -10.58
N GLU A 18 -5.14 5.39 -11.85
CA GLU A 18 -5.01 6.30 -12.99
C GLU A 18 -6.29 7.08 -13.33
N THR A 19 -7.39 6.80 -12.63
CA THR A 19 -8.63 7.55 -12.86
C THR A 19 -8.47 9.01 -12.44
N LEU A 20 -9.09 9.92 -13.20
CA LEU A 20 -8.94 11.37 -13.01
C LEU A 20 -9.22 11.83 -11.57
N TRP A 21 -10.27 11.28 -10.94
CA TRP A 21 -10.62 11.65 -9.57
C TRP A 21 -9.58 11.16 -8.56
N VAL A 22 -8.96 9.99 -8.77
CA VAL A 22 -7.88 9.48 -7.90
C VAL A 22 -6.64 10.34 -8.03
N ARG A 23 -6.28 10.73 -9.26
CA ARG A 23 -5.15 11.63 -9.53
C ARG A 23 -5.36 12.99 -8.85
N LEU A 24 -6.51 13.61 -9.08
CA LEU A 24 -6.89 14.88 -8.42
C LEU A 24 -6.91 14.75 -6.89
N PHE A 25 -7.39 13.62 -6.37
CA PHE A 25 -7.42 13.37 -4.94
C PHE A 25 -6.01 13.26 -4.35
N ARG A 26 -5.09 12.55 -5.02
CA ARG A 26 -3.68 12.41 -4.60
C ARG A 26 -2.92 13.74 -4.66
N GLU A 27 -3.18 14.56 -5.67
CA GLU A 27 -2.63 15.93 -5.75
C GLU A 27 -3.16 16.82 -4.62
N ARG A 28 -4.44 16.69 -4.28
CA ARG A 28 -5.08 17.47 -3.22
C ARG A 28 -4.69 17.01 -1.81
N TYR A 29 -4.45 15.72 -1.65
CA TYR A 29 -4.16 15.05 -0.37
C TYR A 29 -2.94 14.12 -0.52
N PRO A 30 -1.72 14.68 -0.63
CA PRO A 30 -0.51 13.87 -0.77
C PRO A 30 -0.27 12.97 0.45
N LEU A 31 0.30 11.79 0.21
CA LEU A 31 0.78 10.86 1.24
C LEU A 31 1.96 11.48 1.99
N ALA A 32 2.05 11.25 3.31
CA ALA A 32 3.28 11.59 4.00
C ALA A 32 4.41 10.66 3.59
N ALA A 33 5.62 11.21 3.47
CA ALA A 33 6.78 10.41 3.12
C ALA A 33 6.93 9.29 4.16
N GLY A 34 6.87 8.04 3.70
CA GLY A 34 6.92 6.86 4.56
C GLY A 34 5.60 6.44 5.22
N SER A 35 4.47 7.11 4.94
CA SER A 35 3.15 6.66 5.40
C SER A 35 2.30 6.17 4.24
N HIS A 36 1.58 5.06 4.49
CA HIS A 36 0.50 4.61 3.61
C HIS A 36 -0.77 5.48 3.75
N LEU A 37 -0.74 6.51 4.58
CA LEU A 37 -1.86 7.39 4.90
C LEU A 37 -1.59 8.84 4.42
N PRO A 38 -2.58 9.52 3.79
CA PRO A 38 -2.46 10.92 3.39
C PRO A 38 -2.09 11.83 4.57
N TRP A 39 -1.37 12.94 4.30
CA TRP A 39 -1.13 13.99 5.29
C TRP A 39 -2.46 14.53 5.84
N LEU A 40 -2.69 14.33 7.14
CA LEU A 40 -3.77 14.97 7.88
C LEU A 40 -3.35 16.40 8.25
N SER A 41 -3.63 17.37 7.38
CA SER A 41 -3.66 18.75 7.87
C SER A 41 -4.89 18.95 8.77
N ARG A 42 -4.73 19.73 9.84
CA ARG A 42 -5.76 20.09 10.85
C ARG A 42 -7.01 20.79 10.26
N ARG A 43 -7.06 21.00 8.94
CA ARG A 43 -8.13 21.59 8.12
C ARG A 43 -8.78 20.57 7.16
N SER A 44 -8.76 19.28 7.50
CA SER A 44 -9.40 18.22 6.70
C SER A 44 -10.89 18.51 6.49
N SER A 45 -11.32 18.64 5.23
CA SER A 45 -12.74 18.74 4.85
C SER A 45 -13.53 17.52 5.34
N GLY A 46 -14.86 17.62 5.45
CA GLY A 46 -15.71 16.49 5.85
C GLY A 46 -15.50 15.24 4.99
N LEU A 47 -15.15 15.43 3.72
CA LEU A 47 -14.75 14.36 2.79
C LEU A 47 -13.48 13.65 3.24
N CYS A 48 -12.45 14.39 3.65
CA CYS A 48 -11.19 13.84 4.13
C CYS A 48 -11.41 13.02 5.42
N LYS A 49 -12.23 13.52 6.35
CA LYS A 49 -12.59 12.77 7.57
C LYS A 49 -13.36 11.47 7.25
N GLY A 50 -14.36 11.55 6.37
CA GLY A 50 -15.11 10.36 5.93
C GLY A 50 -14.24 9.34 5.22
N TRP A 51 -13.30 9.80 4.38
CA TRP A 51 -12.32 8.95 3.72
C TRP A 51 -11.45 8.18 4.72
N PHE A 52 -10.91 8.85 5.74
CA PHE A 52 -10.12 8.18 6.78
C PHE A 52 -10.94 7.16 7.57
N THR A 53 -12.18 7.47 7.92
CA THR A 53 -13.09 6.49 8.53
C THR A 53 -13.31 5.29 7.61
N GLY A 54 -13.47 5.50 6.31
CA GLY A 54 -13.56 4.42 5.32
C GLY A 54 -12.28 3.58 5.26
N MET A 55 -11.12 4.22 5.22
CA MET A 55 -9.80 3.58 5.17
C MET A 55 -9.52 2.75 6.41
N GLU A 56 -9.78 3.28 7.60
CA GLU A 56 -9.59 2.57 8.87
C GLU A 56 -10.41 1.28 8.90
N GLN A 57 -11.71 1.37 8.59
CA GLN A 57 -12.59 0.20 8.52
C GLN A 57 -12.16 -0.80 7.42
N PHE A 58 -11.69 -0.29 6.30
CA PHE A 58 -11.23 -1.11 5.18
C PHE A 58 -9.96 -1.89 5.54
N VAL A 59 -8.97 -1.26 6.17
CA VAL A 59 -7.71 -1.92 6.59
C VAL A 59 -7.98 -3.06 7.57
N HIS A 60 -8.96 -2.92 8.45
CA HIS A 60 -9.37 -4.02 9.36
C HIS A 60 -10.03 -5.20 8.64
N ALA A 61 -10.65 -4.97 7.49
CA ALA A 61 -11.35 -6.00 6.71
C ALA A 61 -10.50 -6.58 5.57
N TRP A 62 -9.31 -6.02 5.32
CA TRP A 62 -8.45 -6.39 4.21
C TRP A 62 -7.23 -7.20 4.66
N THR A 63 -6.85 -8.19 3.86
CA THR A 63 -5.57 -8.89 4.00
C THR A 63 -4.71 -8.64 2.77
N TRP A 64 -3.45 -8.25 2.99
CA TRP A 64 -2.47 -8.17 1.90
C TRP A 64 -1.99 -9.56 1.53
N THR A 65 -2.17 -9.94 0.27
CA THR A 65 -1.46 -11.07 -0.33
C THR A 65 -0.27 -10.54 -1.10
N ALA A 66 0.94 -10.88 -0.68
CA ALA A 66 2.13 -10.56 -1.45
C ALA A 66 2.11 -11.30 -2.80
N GLY A 67 2.62 -10.64 -3.83
CA GLY A 67 3.06 -11.30 -5.05
C GLY A 67 2.01 -11.47 -6.13
N ASP A 68 1.80 -10.46 -6.94
CA ASP A 68 1.26 -10.65 -8.30
C ASP A 68 2.33 -11.14 -9.30
N GLY A 69 3.56 -11.40 -8.83
CA GLY A 69 4.70 -11.80 -9.66
C GLY A 69 5.44 -10.65 -10.31
N GLY A 70 4.99 -9.39 -10.17
CA GLY A 70 5.55 -8.26 -10.92
C GLY A 70 6.01 -7.07 -10.07
N SER A 71 5.66 -7.04 -8.78
CA SER A 71 5.81 -5.83 -7.95
C SER A 71 6.74 -5.97 -6.75
N ILE A 72 7.07 -7.20 -6.33
CA ILE A 72 7.88 -7.45 -5.13
C ILE A 72 9.01 -8.42 -5.46
N ARG A 73 10.25 -7.97 -5.30
CA ARG A 73 11.46 -8.80 -5.40
C ARG A 73 11.77 -9.41 -4.04
N PHE A 74 11.89 -10.73 -4.01
CA PHE A 74 12.03 -11.47 -2.78
C PHE A 74 13.28 -11.08 -1.97
N TRP A 75 14.43 -10.90 -2.63
CA TRP A 75 15.68 -10.65 -1.91
C TRP A 75 16.03 -9.18 -1.74
N SER A 76 15.76 -8.35 -2.75
CA SER A 76 16.20 -6.95 -2.78
C SER A 76 15.24 -5.99 -2.10
N ASP A 77 13.94 -6.29 -2.08
CA ASP A 77 12.97 -5.37 -1.51
C ASP A 77 12.91 -5.51 0.02
N ARG A 78 12.54 -4.40 0.66
CA ARG A 78 12.30 -4.37 2.10
C ARG A 78 10.94 -5.03 2.38
N TRP A 79 10.96 -6.03 3.25
CA TRP A 79 9.76 -6.69 3.73
C TRP A 79 9.24 -5.98 4.97
N CYS A 80 9.45 -6.57 6.15
CA CYS A 80 9.12 -5.98 7.43
C CYS A 80 10.38 -5.33 8.03
N GLY A 81 10.39 -4.00 8.10
CA GLY A 81 11.48 -3.22 8.69
C GLY A 81 12.31 -2.45 7.65
N GLU A 82 13.52 -2.04 8.06
CA GLU A 82 14.37 -1.10 7.31
C GLU A 82 15.38 -1.77 6.37
N GLU A 83 15.45 -3.10 6.36
CA GLU A 83 16.46 -3.86 5.61
C GLU A 83 15.79 -4.90 4.69
N SER A 84 16.44 -5.17 3.56
CA SER A 84 16.03 -6.25 2.64
C SER A 84 16.49 -7.62 3.13
N LEU A 85 15.89 -8.69 2.61
CA LEU A 85 16.28 -10.04 3.01
C LEU A 85 17.73 -10.38 2.62
N MET A 86 18.25 -9.86 1.50
CA MET A 86 19.66 -10.08 1.14
C MET A 86 20.62 -9.45 2.15
N SER A 87 20.31 -8.25 2.64
CA SER A 87 21.15 -7.55 3.63
C SER A 87 21.08 -8.24 4.99
N ARG A 88 19.88 -8.71 5.35
CA ARG A 88 19.64 -9.37 6.65
C ARG A 88 20.17 -10.80 6.69
N PHE A 89 20.13 -11.52 5.57
CA PHE A 89 20.53 -12.92 5.45
C PHE A 89 21.48 -13.17 4.26
N PRO A 90 22.71 -12.62 4.27
CA PRO A 90 23.63 -12.70 3.13
C PRO A 90 23.99 -14.14 2.75
N SER A 91 24.16 -15.02 3.76
CA SER A 91 24.49 -16.43 3.52
C SER A 91 23.36 -17.17 2.81
N MET A 92 22.09 -16.89 3.14
CA MET A 92 20.95 -17.51 2.46
C MET A 92 20.80 -16.99 1.03
N TYR A 93 21.04 -15.69 0.82
CA TYR A 93 21.05 -15.08 -0.50
C TYR A 93 22.10 -15.73 -1.42
N HIS A 94 23.33 -15.97 -0.91
CA HIS A 94 24.40 -16.58 -1.70
C HIS A 94 24.11 -18.01 -2.16
N ILE A 95 23.33 -18.78 -1.40
CA ILE A 95 22.95 -20.16 -1.77
C ILE A 95 21.57 -20.23 -2.45
N ALA A 96 20.88 -19.11 -2.62
CA ALA A 96 19.58 -19.07 -3.25
C ALA A 96 19.69 -19.41 -4.74
N THR A 97 18.83 -20.31 -5.22
CA THR A 97 18.74 -20.66 -6.64
C THR A 97 18.20 -19.52 -7.51
N ASN A 98 17.45 -18.60 -6.91
CA ASN A 98 16.91 -17.41 -7.58
C ASN A 98 17.11 -16.16 -6.72
N GLN A 99 18.19 -15.45 -6.97
CA GLN A 99 18.55 -14.20 -6.27
C GLN A 99 17.71 -13.00 -6.73
N GLU A 100 17.22 -13.00 -7.97
CA GLU A 100 16.37 -11.94 -8.54
C GLU A 100 14.89 -12.37 -8.61
N GLY A 101 14.49 -13.25 -7.69
CA GLY A 101 13.17 -13.85 -7.70
C GLY A 101 12.07 -12.84 -7.39
N TRP A 102 10.99 -12.91 -8.15
CA TRP A 102 9.76 -12.17 -7.88
C TRP A 102 8.83 -13.01 -7.02
N VAL A 103 8.14 -12.37 -6.08
CA VAL A 103 7.11 -13.02 -5.28
C VAL A 103 5.88 -13.16 -6.17
N GLY A 104 5.50 -14.39 -6.51
CA GLY A 104 4.25 -14.72 -7.21
C GLY A 104 3.11 -15.04 -6.24
N LYS A 105 1.91 -15.26 -6.78
CA LYS A 105 0.77 -15.72 -5.98
C LYS A 105 1.06 -17.15 -5.50
N ALA A 106 0.87 -17.38 -4.20
CA ALA A 106 0.90 -18.71 -3.61
C ALA A 106 -0.29 -19.56 -4.08
#